data_AF-A0A8X6RI57-F1
#
_entry.id   AF-A0A8X6RI57-F1
#
_cell.length_a   1.000
_cell.length_b   1.000
_cell.length_c   1.000
_cell.angle_alpha   90.00
_cell.angle_beta   90.00
_cell.angle_gamma   90.00
#
_symmetry.space_group_name_H-M   'P 1'
#
loop_
_entity.id
_entity.type
_entity.pdbx_description
1 polymer ?
#
loop_
_entity_poly.entity_id
_entity_poly.type
_entity_poly.pdbx_seq_one_letter_code
_entity_poly.pdbx_strand_id
1 'polypeptide(L)'
;MNDGETSSRRHGVGRLHAIKEKCHRRLSRMVKQNRSQTVTQLTAQCNAGQSRIVLEHTVQLTLLDMGLRSKRHTREPLLTKRHRQLRLSWARDHRDWSMYQWERVA
;
A
#
# COMPACT_ATOMS: atom_id res chain seq x y z
N MET A 1 50.17 -33.24 -18.30
CA MET A 1 48.91 -33.30 -19.06
C MET A 1 47.82 -32.67 -18.20
N ASN A 2 47.55 -31.39 -18.51
CA ASN A 2 46.27 -30.70 -18.63
C ASN A 2 45.32 -30.58 -17.41
N ASP A 3 45.29 -29.34 -16.89
CA ASP A 3 44.16 -28.39 -16.86
C ASP A 3 42.80 -28.80 -16.26
N GLY A 4 42.34 -27.99 -15.30
CA GLY A 4 40.98 -28.05 -14.77
C GLY A 4 40.58 -27.00 -13.74
N GLU A 5 41.09 -25.76 -13.83
CA GLU A 5 40.34 -24.59 -13.34
C GLU A 5 38.95 -24.60 -14.04
N THR A 6 37.77 -24.37 -13.47
CA THR A 6 37.27 -23.30 -12.59
C THR A 6 35.77 -23.59 -12.37
N SER A 7 35.21 -23.36 -11.17
CA SER A 7 33.84 -22.84 -11.04
C SER A 7 33.58 -22.40 -9.59
N SER A 8 34.24 -21.32 -9.16
CA SER A 8 33.75 -20.54 -8.02
C SER A 8 32.49 -19.82 -8.49
N ARG A 9 31.34 -20.49 -8.33
CA ARG A 9 30.01 -19.95 -8.61
C ARG A 9 29.75 -18.85 -7.59
N ARG A 10 30.24 -17.65 -7.87
CA ARG A 10 29.96 -16.46 -7.05
C ARG A 10 28.45 -16.32 -7.02
N HIS A 11 27.85 -16.53 -5.86
CA HIS A 11 26.48 -16.09 -5.59
C HIS A 11 26.51 -14.58 -5.77
N GLY A 12 26.18 -14.12 -6.98
CA GLY A 12 26.02 -12.71 -7.25
C GLY A 12 24.95 -12.22 -6.32
N VAL A 13 25.36 -11.50 -5.26
CA VAL A 13 24.44 -10.67 -4.51
C VAL A 13 23.81 -9.77 -5.57
N GLY A 14 22.52 -9.96 -5.83
CA GLY A 14 21.81 -9.22 -6.86
C GLY A 14 21.98 -7.72 -6.68
N ARG A 15 21.47 -6.92 -7.62
CA ARG A 15 21.55 -5.46 -7.58
C ARG A 15 21.18 -4.96 -6.18
N LEU A 16 22.15 -4.34 -5.49
CA LEU A 16 21.96 -3.75 -4.17
C LEU A 16 20.71 -2.85 -4.19
N HIS A 17 19.74 -3.20 -3.34
CA HIS A 17 18.48 -2.47 -3.25
C HIS A 17 18.80 -1.02 -2.88
N ALA A 18 18.48 -0.09 -3.77
CA ALA A 18 18.79 1.33 -3.59
C ALA A 18 18.13 1.91 -2.33
N ILE A 19 17.07 1.27 -1.85
CA ILE A 19 16.40 1.58 -0.59
C ILE A 19 16.94 0.66 0.51
N LYS A 20 17.38 1.24 1.63
CA LYS A 20 17.76 0.45 2.81
C LYS A 20 16.51 -0.16 3.47
N GLU A 21 16.69 -1.30 4.13
CA GLU A 21 15.66 -2.01 4.89
C GLU A 21 14.89 -1.10 5.89
N LYS A 22 15.56 -0.12 6.50
CA LYS A 22 14.93 0.88 7.37
C LYS A 22 13.86 1.72 6.64
N CYS A 23 14.15 2.12 5.41
CA CYS A 23 13.22 2.90 4.59
C CYS A 23 12.12 2.01 4.02
N HIS A 24 12.43 0.77 3.63
CA HIS A 24 11.44 -0.23 3.26
C HIS A 24 10.37 -0.42 4.36
N ARG A 25 10.80 -0.66 5.62
CA ARG A 25 9.89 -0.75 6.78
C ARG A 25 9.10 0.54 7.05
N ARG A 26 9.70 1.69 6.79
CA ARG A 26 9.05 3.00 6.98
C ARG A 26 7.95 3.21 5.93
N LEU A 27 8.26 2.98 4.66
CA LEU A 27 7.29 3.03 3.55
C LEU A 27 6.08 2.13 3.82
N SER A 28 6.32 0.88 4.22
CA SER A 28 5.23 -0.05 4.54
C SER A 28 4.30 0.47 5.64
N ARG A 29 4.86 1.05 6.72
CA ARG A 29 4.05 1.63 7.80
C ARG A 29 3.28 2.87 7.35
N MET A 30 3.92 3.77 6.61
CA MET A 30 3.32 5.00 6.14
C MET A 30 2.10 4.75 5.24
N VAL A 31 2.23 3.83 4.28
CA VAL A 31 1.13 3.47 3.38
C VAL A 31 -0.03 2.80 4.14
N LYS A 32 0.27 2.00 5.18
CA LYS A 32 -0.77 1.38 6.02
C LYS A 32 -1.53 2.41 6.87
N GLN A 33 -0.84 3.41 7.41
CA GLN A 33 -1.45 4.46 8.23
C GLN A 33 -2.25 5.47 7.41
N ASN A 34 -1.70 5.88 6.26
CA ASN A 34 -2.35 6.81 5.37
C ASN A 34 -2.11 6.42 3.91
N ARG A 35 -3.11 5.75 3.33
CA ARG A 35 -3.09 5.28 1.93
C ARG A 35 -3.11 6.41 0.89
N SER A 36 -3.32 7.68 1.29
CA SER A 36 -3.36 8.82 0.37
C SER A 36 -2.06 9.64 0.33
N GLN A 37 -1.00 9.22 1.04
CA GLN A 37 0.29 9.91 0.96
C GLN A 37 0.90 9.87 -0.45
N THR A 38 1.52 10.98 -0.84
CA THR A 38 2.14 11.14 -2.16
C THR A 38 3.55 10.57 -2.19
N VAL A 39 4.02 10.13 -3.37
CA VAL A 39 5.38 9.59 -3.54
C VAL A 39 6.44 10.61 -3.10
N THR A 40 6.23 11.90 -3.34
CA THR A 40 7.11 12.98 -2.86
C THR A 40 7.23 13.01 -1.33
N GLN A 41 6.11 12.90 -0.62
CA GLN A 41 6.10 12.84 0.85
C GLN A 41 6.81 11.57 1.36
N LEU A 42 6.54 10.43 0.73
CA LEU A 42 7.20 9.16 1.03
C LEU A 42 8.72 9.24 0.83
N THR A 43 9.14 9.91 -0.25
CA THR A 43 10.55 10.08 -0.64
C THR A 43 11.28 11.00 0.33
N ALA A 44 10.69 12.14 0.70
CA ALA A 44 11.26 13.04 1.69
C ALA A 44 11.51 12.34 3.04
N GLN A 45 10.57 11.49 3.49
CA GLN A 45 10.74 10.74 4.73
C GLN A 45 11.73 9.58 4.64
N CYS A 46 11.94 9.01 3.44
CA CYS A 46 13.00 8.04 3.21
C CYS A 46 14.38 8.71 3.25
N ASN A 47 14.49 9.90 2.68
CA ASN A 47 15.74 10.65 2.61
C ASN A 47 16.11 11.33 3.93
N ALA A 48 15.16 11.50 4.85
CA ALA A 48 15.39 12.06 6.17
C ALA A 48 16.47 11.26 6.94
N GLY A 49 17.67 11.84 7.03
CA GLY A 49 18.83 11.25 7.70
C GLY A 49 19.56 10.16 6.91
N GLN A 50 19.40 10.10 5.58
CA GLN A 50 20.19 9.22 4.71
C GLN A 50 21.38 9.94 4.07
N SER A 51 22.52 9.26 4.00
CA SER A 51 23.72 9.74 3.29
C SER A 51 23.57 9.74 1.77
N ARG A 52 22.63 8.95 1.23
CA ARG A 52 22.35 8.85 -0.21
C ARG A 52 20.88 9.20 -0.44
N ILE A 53 20.64 10.16 -1.32
CA ILE A 53 19.29 10.58 -1.70
C ILE A 53 18.65 9.51 -2.59
N VAL A 54 17.44 9.08 -2.22
CA VAL A 54 16.57 8.21 -3.01
C VAL A 54 15.68 9.10 -3.87
N LEU A 55 15.60 8.76 -5.16
CA LEU A 55 14.71 9.40 -6.11
C LEU A 55 13.28 8.87 -5.97
N GLU A 56 12.29 9.69 -6.31
CA GLU A 56 10.88 9.33 -6.27
C GLU A 56 10.58 8.06 -7.09
N HIS A 57 11.17 7.94 -8.28
CA HIS A 57 11.04 6.77 -9.14
C HIS A 57 11.48 5.47 -8.44
N THR A 58 12.55 5.52 -7.64
CA THR A 58 13.02 4.36 -6.88
C THR A 58 12.03 3.98 -5.78
N VAL A 59 11.45 4.98 -5.09
CA VAL A 59 10.39 4.74 -4.10
C VAL A 59 9.17 4.13 -4.77
N GLN A 60 8.76 4.63 -5.93
CA GLN A 60 7.64 4.10 -6.69
C GLN A 60 7.85 2.63 -7.09
N LEU A 61 9.02 2.27 -7.63
CA LEU A 61 9.34 0.87 -7.95
C LEU A 61 9.30 -0.02 -6.72
N THR A 62 9.82 0.47 -5.59
CA THR A 62 9.83 -0.29 -4.34
C THR A 62 8.40 -0.51 -3.81
N LEU A 63 7.51 0.47 -3.95
CA LEU A 63 6.10 0.30 -3.62
C LEU A 63 5.43 -0.76 -4.52
N LEU A 64 5.75 -0.78 -5.81
CA LEU A 64 5.25 -1.79 -6.73
C LEU A 64 5.78 -3.20 -6.41
N ASP A 65 7.04 -3.32 -6.03
CA ASP A 65 7.67 -4.56 -5.57
C ASP A 65 7.01 -5.10 -4.29
N MET A 66 6.60 -4.21 -3.38
CA MET A 66 5.76 -4.54 -2.22
C MET A 66 4.30 -4.91 -2.59
N GLY A 67 3.91 -4.85 -3.87
CA GLY A 67 2.54 -5.11 -4.33
C GLY A 67 1.56 -3.96 -4.09
N LEU A 68 2.04 -2.75 -3.79
CA LEU A 68 1.21 -1.58 -3.54
C LEU A 68 0.97 -0.80 -4.84
N ARG A 69 -0.29 -0.47 -5.10
CA ARG A 69 -0.70 0.35 -6.25
C ARG A 69 -1.55 1.52 -5.78
N SER A 70 -1.39 2.66 -6.45
CA SER A 70 -2.28 3.79 -6.25
C SER A 70 -3.71 3.42 -6.70
N LYS A 71 -4.70 3.78 -5.89
CA LYS A 71 -6.12 3.67 -6.22
C LYS A 71 -6.82 4.95 -5.80
N ARG A 72 -7.68 5.47 -6.67
CA ARG A 72 -8.51 6.63 -6.36
C ARG A 72 -9.48 6.26 -5.24
N HIS A 73 -9.59 7.10 -4.21
CA HIS A 73 -10.62 6.93 -3.19
C HIS A 73 -12.00 7.06 -3.84
N THR A 74 -12.93 6.18 -3.46
CA THR A 74 -14.32 6.27 -3.90
C THR A 74 -14.92 7.56 -3.34
N ARG A 75 -15.59 8.35 -4.18
CA ARG A 75 -16.29 9.55 -3.73
C ARG A 75 -17.54 9.12 -2.97
N GLU A 76 -17.43 9.00 -1.66
CA GLU A 76 -18.56 8.67 -0.80
C GLU A 76 -19.21 9.96 -0.25
N PRO A 77 -20.55 10.01 -0.13
CA PRO A 77 -21.23 11.09 0.57
C PRO A 77 -20.72 11.19 2.01
N LEU A 78 -20.56 12.42 2.50
CA LEU A 78 -20.17 12.65 3.88
C LEU A 78 -21.31 12.22 4.83
N LEU A 79 -21.16 11.03 5.42
CA LEU A 79 -22.11 10.54 6.42
C LEU A 79 -21.72 11.03 7.81
N THR A 80 -22.57 11.86 8.39
CA THR A 80 -22.52 12.22 9.81
C THR A 80 -22.68 10.97 10.69
N LYS A 81 -22.28 11.07 11.97
CA LYS A 81 -22.44 9.96 12.93
C LYS A 81 -23.91 9.51 13.05
N ARG A 82 -24.85 10.45 13.05
CA ARG A 82 -26.29 10.19 13.07
C ARG A 82 -26.75 9.40 11.84
N HIS A 83 -26.31 9.78 10.63
CA HIS A 83 -26.66 9.05 9.41
C HIS A 83 -26.16 7.61 9.44
N ARG A 84 -24.93 7.38 9.93
CA ARG A 84 -24.35 6.03 10.05
C ARG A 84 -25.14 5.16 11.01
N GLN A 85 -25.54 5.71 12.16
CA GLN A 85 -26.35 5.01 13.16
C GLN A 85 -27.72 4.63 12.61
N LEU A 86 -28.42 5.57 11.98
CA LEU A 86 -29.75 5.33 11.42
C LEU A 86 -29.73 4.29 10.29
N ARG A 87 -28.75 4.37 9.38
CA ARG A 87 -28.58 3.38 8.31
C ARG A 87 -28.27 2.00 8.87
N LEU A 88 -27.45 1.93 9.91
CA LEU A 88 -27.09 0.66 10.55
C LEU A 88 -28.27 0.04 11.31
N SER A 89 -29.05 0.83 12.06
CA SER A 89 -30.25 0.32 12.72
C SER A 89 -31.26 -0.17 11.70
N TRP A 90 -31.53 0.64 10.67
CA TRP A 90 -32.43 0.26 9.59
C TRP A 90 -32.01 -1.06 8.93
N ALA A 91 -30.74 -1.21 8.55
CA ALA A 91 -30.24 -2.44 7.95
C ALA A 91 -30.31 -3.67 8.88
N ARG A 92 -30.25 -3.47 10.20
CA ARG A 92 -30.40 -4.56 11.18
C ARG A 92 -31.85 -4.98 11.32
N ASP A 93 -32.76 -4.02 11.45
CA ASP A 93 -34.20 -4.25 11.60
C ASP A 93 -34.79 -4.91 10.34
N HIS A 94 -34.15 -4.71 9.19
CA HIS A 94 -34.60 -5.16 7.87
C HIS A 94 -33.72 -6.29 7.31
N ARG A 95 -32.88 -6.93 8.15
CA ARG A 95 -31.94 -7.97 7.72
C ARG A 95 -32.62 -9.16 7.08
N ASP A 96 -33.74 -9.59 7.66
CA ASP A 96 -34.44 -10.82 7.29
C ASP A 96 -35.66 -10.55 6.40
N TRP A 97 -35.66 -9.40 5.71
CA TRP A 97 -36.71 -9.04 4.78
C TRP A 97 -36.75 -9.96 3.57
N SER A 98 -37.96 -10.43 3.25
CA SER A 98 -38.26 -11.15 2.01
C SER A 98 -38.19 -10.24 0.79
N MET A 99 -38.02 -10.81 -0.41
CA MET A 99 -38.00 -10.04 -1.67
C MET A 99 -39.23 -9.14 -1.83
N TYR A 100 -40.42 -9.63 -1.44
CA TYR A 100 -41.65 -8.83 -1.46
C TYR A 100 -41.60 -7.60 -0.54
N GLN A 101 -40.90 -7.68 0.59
CA GLN A 101 -40.71 -6.52 1.48
C GLN A 101 -39.69 -5.54 0.89
N TRP A 102 -38.66 -6.02 0.18
CA TRP A 102 -37.69 -5.17 -0.52
C TRP A 102 -38.32 -4.38 -1.67
N GLU A 103 -39.26 -4.97 -2.41
CA GLU A 103 -40.00 -4.30 -3.49
C GLU A 103 -40.77 -3.06 -3.02
N ARG A 104 -41.11 -2.96 -1.73
CA ARG A 104 -41.84 -1.83 -1.15
C ARG A 104 -40.97 -0.61 -0.82
N VAL A 105 -39.65 -0.73 -0.90
CA VAL A 105 -38.68 0.34 -0.57
C VAL A 105 -38.00 0.92 -1.81
N ALA A 106 -38.03 0.19 -2.94
CA ALA A 106 -37.57 0.67 -4.24
C ALA A 106 -38.49 1.74 -4.82
#